data_AF-A0A7F8RNL1-F1
#
_entry.id   AF-A0A7F8RNL1-F1
#
_cell.length_a   1.000
_cell.length_b   1.000
_cell.length_c   1.000
_cell.angle_alpha   90.00
_cell.angle_beta   90.00
_cell.angle_gamma   90.00
#
_symmetry.space_group_name_H-M   'P 1'
#
loop_
_entity.id
_entity.type
_entity.pdbx_description
1 polymer ?
#
loop_
_entity_poly.entity_id
_entity_poly.type
_entity_poly.pdbx_seq_one_letter_code
_entity_poly.pdbx_strand_id
1 'polypeptide(L)'
;MSQTSPFPLLVLLSARQPPRARGCGARWGPGQPVFSLGEEKDYTIWLAHSADPGDYGDGCILGYKEQYLRLRKSSVCQNGRDYVVTKQPSVCPCSLEDFLCDFGYFRPENDSKCVEQPELKGHDLEFCLYGREEHLTTNGYRKIPGDRCQGGVNPVREVKDLKKKCTSNFLSPEKQNSKSNSVPIILATVGLMLVTVIAGVLIVKKYVCGGRFLVHRYSVLQQHAEANGVDGVDALDTASHARKSGYHDDSDEDLLE
;
A
#
# COMPACT_ATOMS: atom_id res chain seq x y z
N MET A 1 53.82 12.83 -94.58
CA MET A 1 54.13 13.09 -93.17
C MET A 1 52.93 13.77 -92.52
N SER A 2 52.63 13.34 -91.30
CA SER A 2 51.89 14.07 -90.25
C SER A 2 50.35 14.18 -90.34
N GLN A 3 49.72 13.24 -89.64
CA GLN A 3 48.82 13.45 -88.49
C GLN A 3 47.93 14.70 -88.46
N THR A 4 46.61 14.49 -88.34
CA THR A 4 45.82 14.87 -87.14
C THR A 4 44.38 14.34 -87.26
N SER A 5 43.90 13.73 -86.18
CA SER A 5 42.50 13.35 -85.93
C SER A 5 41.69 14.60 -85.50
N PRO A 6 40.34 14.60 -85.47
CA PRO A 6 39.58 13.80 -84.49
C PRO A 6 38.26 13.20 -85.04
N PHE A 7 38.02 11.91 -84.78
CA PHE A 7 36.66 11.35 -84.83
C PHE A 7 35.98 11.60 -83.48
N PRO A 8 34.76 12.17 -83.43
CA PRO A 8 34.05 12.29 -82.18
C PRO A 8 33.56 10.91 -81.73
N LEU A 9 33.93 10.52 -80.52
CA LEU A 9 33.31 9.40 -79.79
C LEU A 9 31.80 9.66 -79.71
N LEU A 10 31.01 8.90 -80.46
CA LEU A 10 29.58 8.77 -80.18
C LEU A 10 29.45 7.81 -79.00
N VAL A 11 29.49 8.36 -77.79
CA VAL A 11 29.11 7.62 -76.58
C VAL A 11 27.62 7.32 -76.69
N LEU A 12 27.28 6.10 -77.10
CA LEU A 12 25.96 5.53 -76.92
C LEU A 12 25.70 5.45 -75.41
N LEU A 13 25.14 6.52 -74.84
CA LEU A 13 24.42 6.47 -73.57
C LEU A 13 23.26 5.50 -73.78
N SER A 14 23.50 4.22 -73.47
CA SER A 14 22.44 3.27 -73.18
C SER A 14 21.65 3.88 -72.03
N ALA A 15 20.52 4.51 -72.37
CA ALA A 15 19.54 4.93 -71.39
C ALA A 15 19.17 3.65 -70.64
N ARG A 16 19.72 3.48 -69.43
CA ARG A 16 19.24 2.47 -68.49
C ARG A 16 17.76 2.74 -68.34
N GLN A 17 16.95 1.89 -68.98
CA GLN A 17 15.52 1.89 -68.76
C GLN A 17 15.33 1.86 -67.24
N PRO A 18 14.63 2.84 -66.65
CA PRO A 18 14.33 2.78 -65.23
C PRO A 18 13.67 1.42 -64.96
N PRO A 19 13.99 0.76 -63.82
CA PRO A 19 13.42 -0.55 -63.52
C PRO A 19 11.92 -0.46 -63.72
N ARG A 20 11.35 -1.29 -64.61
CA ARG A 20 9.91 -1.31 -64.89
C ARG A 20 9.21 -1.36 -63.53
N ALA A 21 8.51 -0.30 -63.16
CA ALA A 21 7.61 -0.31 -62.02
C ALA A 21 6.62 -1.47 -62.27
N ARG A 22 6.77 -2.56 -61.52
CA ARG A 22 5.85 -3.70 -61.59
C ARG A 22 4.72 -3.39 -60.62
N GLY A 23 3.71 -2.70 -61.11
CA GLY A 23 2.51 -2.35 -60.33
C GLY A 23 1.93 -1.01 -60.76
N CYS A 24 0.59 -0.98 -60.85
CA CYS A 24 -0.27 0.09 -61.36
C CYS A 24 0.13 0.72 -62.71
N GLY A 25 -0.70 0.49 -63.72
CA GLY A 25 -0.48 0.89 -65.11
C GLY A 25 -0.31 2.40 -65.27
N ALA A 26 0.93 2.86 -65.36
CA ALA A 26 1.23 4.24 -65.75
C ALA A 26 1.00 4.38 -67.26
N ARG A 27 -0.11 4.98 -67.67
CA ARG A 27 -0.25 5.51 -69.05
C ARG A 27 0.41 6.90 -69.05
N TRP A 28 1.69 6.94 -69.42
CA TRP A 28 2.41 8.19 -69.65
C TRP A 28 1.91 8.82 -70.95
N GLY A 29 0.91 9.71 -70.85
CA GLY A 29 0.46 10.56 -71.94
C GLY A 29 1.01 11.99 -71.80
N PRO A 30 1.04 12.79 -72.88
CA PRO A 30 1.40 14.20 -72.80
C PRO A 30 0.26 14.99 -72.13
N GLY A 31 0.38 15.18 -70.82
CA GLY A 31 -0.62 15.84 -69.97
C GLY A 31 -0.80 15.04 -68.67
N GLN A 32 -0.55 15.72 -67.53
CA GLN A 32 -0.67 15.30 -66.11
C GLN A 32 -0.55 13.79 -65.78
N PRO A 33 0.30 13.37 -64.82
CA PRO A 33 0.36 11.98 -64.40
C PRO A 33 -0.99 11.54 -63.79
N VAL A 34 -1.79 10.82 -64.58
CA VAL A 34 -2.98 10.13 -64.08
C VAL A 34 -2.49 8.84 -63.43
N PHE A 35 -2.32 8.88 -62.12
CA PHE A 35 -2.04 7.67 -61.34
C PHE A 35 -3.27 6.76 -61.37
N SER A 36 -3.07 5.50 -61.71
CA SER A 36 -4.10 4.47 -61.61
C SER A 36 -4.49 4.26 -60.14
N LEU A 37 -5.71 3.79 -59.90
CA LEU A 37 -6.13 3.31 -58.58
C LEU A 37 -5.46 1.96 -58.29
N GLY A 38 -5.07 1.74 -57.03
CA GLY A 38 -4.44 0.49 -56.59
C GLY A 38 -5.40 -0.70 -56.60
N GLU A 39 -4.96 -1.82 -57.17
CA GLU A 39 -5.69 -3.11 -57.14
C GLU A 39 -5.12 -4.02 -56.04
N GLU A 40 -5.80 -5.11 -55.69
CA GLU A 40 -5.38 -6.02 -54.59
C GLU A 40 -3.93 -6.51 -54.71
N LYS A 41 -3.45 -6.76 -55.94
CA LYS A 41 -2.07 -7.19 -56.23
C LYS A 41 -1.00 -6.17 -55.85
N ASP A 42 -1.38 -4.89 -55.80
CA ASP A 42 -0.50 -3.77 -55.46
C ASP A 42 -0.32 -3.60 -53.95
N TYR A 43 -1.07 -4.35 -53.14
CA TYR A 43 -0.93 -4.39 -51.69
C TYR A 43 -0.09 -5.59 -51.24
N THR A 44 0.48 -5.47 -50.06
CA THR A 44 1.17 -6.52 -49.33
C THR A 44 0.65 -6.56 -47.90
N ILE A 45 0.58 -7.77 -47.34
CA ILE A 45 0.29 -7.96 -45.92
C ILE A 45 1.51 -7.48 -45.12
N TRP A 46 1.26 -6.73 -44.06
CA TRP A 46 2.28 -6.25 -43.13
C TRP A 46 1.76 -6.44 -41.70
N LEU A 47 2.49 -7.24 -40.91
CA LEU A 47 2.23 -7.42 -39.47
C LEU A 47 2.79 -6.22 -38.71
N ALA A 48 1.92 -5.50 -38.00
CA ALA A 48 2.35 -4.41 -37.14
C ALA A 48 3.11 -4.94 -35.93
N HIS A 49 4.10 -4.15 -35.47
CA HIS A 49 4.91 -4.45 -34.28
C HIS A 49 5.67 -5.79 -34.34
N SER A 50 5.92 -6.32 -35.54
CA SER A 50 6.80 -7.48 -35.72
C SER A 50 8.24 -7.08 -35.38
N ALA A 51 8.82 -7.79 -34.42
CA ALA A 51 10.20 -7.66 -33.99
C ALA A 51 11.00 -8.92 -34.37
N ASP A 52 10.44 -10.09 -34.11
CA ASP A 52 11.09 -11.39 -34.29
C ASP A 52 10.16 -12.37 -35.03
N PRO A 53 10.27 -12.48 -36.38
CA PRO A 53 9.32 -13.20 -37.24
C PRO A 53 9.21 -14.74 -37.04
N GLY A 54 9.78 -15.29 -35.98
CA GLY A 54 9.69 -16.69 -35.60
C GLY A 54 9.09 -16.93 -34.21
N ASP A 55 8.84 -15.88 -33.43
CA ASP A 55 8.24 -16.02 -32.11
C ASP A 55 6.71 -16.07 -32.19
N TYR A 56 6.10 -16.87 -31.31
CA TYR A 56 4.65 -16.98 -31.22
C TYR A 56 4.02 -15.65 -30.74
N GLY A 57 4.74 -14.88 -29.91
CA GLY A 57 4.36 -13.56 -29.43
C GLY A 57 4.57 -12.42 -30.42
N ASP A 58 5.14 -12.67 -31.60
CA ASP A 58 5.53 -11.60 -32.53
C ASP A 58 4.35 -10.73 -32.96
N GLY A 59 4.47 -9.41 -32.81
CA GLY A 59 3.41 -8.45 -33.12
C GLY A 59 2.25 -8.38 -32.13
N CYS A 60 2.29 -9.08 -30.99
CA CYS A 60 1.30 -8.92 -29.92
C CYS A 60 1.54 -7.61 -29.17
N ILE A 61 0.57 -6.69 -29.25
CA ILE A 61 0.55 -5.46 -28.46
C ILE A 61 -0.81 -5.35 -27.79
N LEU A 62 -0.83 -5.16 -26.47
CA LEU A 62 -2.07 -5.10 -25.67
C LEU A 62 -2.99 -6.30 -25.93
N GLY A 63 -2.40 -7.49 -26.02
CA GLY A 63 -3.14 -8.74 -26.17
C GLY A 63 -3.69 -9.06 -27.56
N TYR A 64 -3.32 -8.34 -28.63
CA TYR A 64 -3.69 -8.70 -29.99
C TYR A 64 -2.65 -8.24 -31.03
N LYS A 65 -2.69 -8.86 -32.21
CA LYS A 65 -1.88 -8.47 -33.38
C LYS A 65 -2.75 -7.79 -34.41
N GLU A 66 -2.20 -6.84 -35.16
CA GLU A 66 -2.88 -6.19 -36.28
C GLU A 66 -2.12 -6.43 -37.57
N GLN A 67 -2.79 -7.05 -38.54
CA GLN A 67 -2.27 -7.21 -39.90
C GLN A 67 -2.92 -6.18 -40.82
N TYR A 68 -2.08 -5.43 -41.52
CA TYR A 68 -2.49 -4.36 -42.43
C TYR A 68 -2.22 -4.75 -43.88
N LEU A 69 -3.13 -4.34 -44.78
CA LEU A 69 -2.81 -4.27 -46.21
C LEU A 69 -2.17 -2.92 -46.51
N ARG A 70 -0.90 -2.94 -46.92
CA ARG A 70 -0.13 -1.74 -47.26
C ARG A 70 0.25 -1.76 -48.73
N LEU A 71 0.20 -0.60 -49.37
CA LEU A 71 0.65 -0.46 -50.75
C LEU A 71 2.13 -0.84 -50.85
N ARG A 72 2.48 -1.68 -51.84
CA ARG A 72 3.86 -2.08 -52.08
C ARG A 72 4.70 -0.87 -52.46
N LYS A 73 5.94 -0.80 -51.94
CA LYS A 73 6.89 0.26 -52.32
C LYS A 73 7.18 0.30 -53.82
N SER A 74 6.99 -0.81 -54.54
CA SER A 74 7.18 -0.92 -55.99
C SER A 74 5.98 -0.49 -56.83
N SER A 75 4.79 -0.34 -56.22
CA SER A 75 3.55 0.02 -56.92
C SER A 75 3.38 1.53 -56.94
N VAL A 76 3.18 2.10 -58.13
CA VAL A 76 3.05 3.55 -58.33
C VAL A 76 1.61 3.90 -58.67
N CYS A 77 0.75 3.97 -57.64
CA CYS A 77 -0.67 4.28 -57.75
C CYS A 77 -1.19 5.09 -56.57
N GLN A 78 -2.43 5.55 -56.70
CA GLN A 78 -3.20 6.13 -55.61
C GLN A 78 -4.12 5.07 -54.99
N ASN A 79 -4.24 5.08 -53.66
CA ASN A 79 -5.18 4.21 -52.95
C ASN A 79 -6.66 4.53 -53.28
N GLY A 80 -6.94 5.76 -53.74
CA GLY A 80 -8.30 6.28 -53.96
C GLY A 80 -8.80 7.13 -52.79
N ARG A 81 -9.83 7.95 -53.03
CA ARG A 81 -10.41 8.85 -52.02
C ARG A 81 -11.17 8.10 -50.92
N ASP A 82 -11.74 6.95 -51.26
CA ASP A 82 -12.57 6.14 -50.36
C ASP A 82 -11.77 4.98 -49.74
N TYR A 83 -10.43 5.06 -49.75
CA TYR A 83 -9.59 4.01 -49.20
C TYR A 83 -9.77 3.90 -47.68
N VAL A 84 -10.24 2.74 -47.25
CA VAL A 84 -10.31 2.37 -45.84
C VAL A 84 -9.13 1.45 -45.53
N VAL A 85 -8.44 1.74 -44.44
CA VAL A 85 -7.34 0.88 -43.96
C VAL A 85 -7.92 -0.46 -43.51
N THR A 86 -7.73 -1.49 -44.33
CA THR A 86 -8.09 -2.87 -43.96
C THR A 86 -7.13 -3.38 -42.92
N LYS A 87 -7.64 -3.67 -41.72
CA LYS A 87 -6.91 -4.32 -40.64
C LYS A 87 -7.61 -5.59 -40.18
N GLN A 88 -6.84 -6.65 -39.99
CA GLN A 88 -7.31 -7.91 -39.43
C GLN A 88 -6.70 -8.10 -38.04
N PRO A 89 -7.50 -7.96 -36.96
CA PRO A 89 -7.02 -8.23 -35.62
C PRO A 89 -7.00 -9.73 -35.32
N SER A 90 -5.92 -10.23 -34.71
CA SER A 90 -5.84 -11.59 -34.17
C SER A 90 -5.52 -11.55 -32.69
N VAL A 91 -6.37 -12.15 -31.86
CA VAL A 91 -6.21 -12.10 -30.39
C VAL A 91 -5.06 -13.01 -29.94
N CYS A 92 -4.21 -12.50 -29.04
CA CYS A 92 -3.13 -13.25 -28.41
C CYS A 92 -3.60 -13.90 -27.09
N PRO A 93 -3.00 -15.04 -26.68
CA PRO A 93 -3.21 -15.56 -25.34
C PRO A 93 -2.59 -14.64 -24.29
N CYS A 94 -3.23 -14.50 -23.13
CA CYS A 94 -2.71 -13.66 -22.06
C CYS A 94 -1.43 -14.25 -21.45
N SER A 95 -0.50 -13.37 -21.14
CA SER A 95 0.74 -13.61 -20.40
C SER A 95 0.72 -12.78 -19.10
N LEU A 96 1.75 -12.89 -18.25
CA LEU A 96 1.88 -12.03 -17.08
C LEU A 96 2.17 -10.56 -17.45
N GLU A 97 2.62 -10.27 -18.67
CA GLU A 97 2.93 -8.92 -19.13
C GLU A 97 1.69 -8.13 -19.51
N ASP A 98 0.57 -8.81 -19.81
CA ASP A 98 -0.74 -8.22 -20.10
C ASP A 98 -1.48 -7.77 -18.82
N PHE A 99 -0.85 -7.93 -17.65
CA PHE A 99 -1.36 -7.50 -16.35
C PHE A 99 -0.39 -6.53 -15.68
N LEU A 100 -0.97 -5.46 -15.12
CA LEU A 100 -0.30 -4.54 -14.21
C LEU A 100 -0.49 -5.00 -12.75
N CYS A 101 0.45 -4.62 -11.89
CA CYS A 101 0.32 -4.87 -10.45
C CYS A 101 -0.75 -3.95 -9.89
N ASP A 102 -1.68 -4.53 -9.15
CA ASP A 102 -2.74 -3.78 -8.50
C ASP A 102 -2.20 -3.10 -7.21
N PHE A 103 -3.04 -2.29 -6.57
CA PHE A 103 -2.66 -1.53 -5.37
C PHE A 103 -2.00 -2.42 -4.30
N GLY A 104 -0.89 -1.97 -3.73
CA GLY A 104 -0.12 -2.72 -2.71
C GLY A 104 0.71 -3.88 -3.23
N TYR A 105 0.85 -4.03 -4.56
CA TYR A 105 1.74 -4.98 -5.19
C TYR A 105 2.74 -4.26 -6.11
N PHE A 106 3.91 -4.86 -6.30
CA PHE A 106 4.94 -4.35 -7.19
C PHE A 106 5.64 -5.48 -7.92
N ARG A 107 6.32 -5.15 -9.02
CA ARG A 107 7.11 -6.10 -9.80
C ARG A 107 8.61 -5.89 -9.50
N PRO A 108 9.33 -6.89 -8.95
CA PRO A 108 10.78 -6.83 -8.78
C PRO A 108 11.51 -6.77 -10.13
N GLU A 109 12.72 -6.21 -10.19
CA GLU A 109 13.47 -6.03 -11.46
C GLU A 109 13.62 -7.30 -12.31
N ASN A 110 13.75 -8.47 -11.68
CA ASN A 110 14.07 -9.72 -12.36
C ASN A 110 12.88 -10.70 -12.44
N ASP A 111 11.67 -10.29 -12.05
CA ASP A 111 10.50 -11.16 -12.05
C ASP A 111 9.34 -10.46 -12.77
N SER A 112 8.56 -11.21 -13.55
CA SER A 112 7.31 -10.72 -14.15
C SER A 112 6.11 -10.87 -13.21
N LYS A 113 6.30 -11.43 -12.01
CA LYS A 113 5.25 -11.60 -11.03
C LYS A 113 5.10 -10.38 -10.13
N CYS A 114 3.84 -10.03 -9.87
CA CYS A 114 3.50 -9.02 -8.87
C CYS A 114 3.60 -9.64 -7.49
N VAL A 115 4.41 -9.06 -6.61
CA VAL A 115 4.59 -9.47 -5.23
C VAL A 115 4.03 -8.40 -4.30
N GLU A 116 3.53 -8.82 -3.15
CA GLU A 116 2.93 -7.91 -2.17
C GLU A 116 4.02 -7.00 -1.58
N GLN A 117 3.75 -5.70 -1.49
CA GLN A 117 4.67 -4.75 -0.88
C GLN A 117 4.80 -5.05 0.63
N PRO A 118 6.02 -5.14 1.19
CA PRO A 118 6.20 -5.35 2.62
C PRO A 118 5.56 -4.23 3.46
N GLU A 119 5.78 -2.98 3.04
CA GLU A 119 5.28 -1.78 3.71
C GLU A 119 4.76 -0.78 2.67
N LEU A 120 3.59 -0.19 2.95
CA LEU A 120 3.02 0.91 2.17
C LEU A 120 3.55 2.24 2.70
N LYS A 121 4.06 3.11 1.80
CA LYS A 121 4.71 4.38 2.17
C LYS A 121 4.17 5.54 1.32
N GLY A 122 4.26 6.75 1.84
CA GLY A 122 3.87 7.97 1.12
C GLY A 122 2.41 7.96 0.67
N HIS A 123 2.19 8.28 -0.62
CA HIS A 123 0.86 8.33 -1.23
C HIS A 123 0.11 6.99 -1.17
N ASP A 124 0.82 5.86 -1.25
CA ASP A 124 0.16 4.54 -1.20
C ASP A 124 -0.44 4.29 0.20
N LEU A 125 0.23 4.76 1.26
CA LEU A 125 -0.30 4.67 2.62
C LEU A 125 -1.52 5.59 2.79
N GLU A 126 -1.46 6.81 2.26
CA GLU A 126 -2.58 7.77 2.28
C GLU A 126 -3.81 7.20 1.56
N PHE A 127 -3.62 6.65 0.36
CA PHE A 127 -4.68 5.97 -0.38
C PHE A 127 -5.22 4.77 0.39
N CYS A 128 -4.38 4.02 1.11
CA CYS A 128 -4.87 2.91 1.91
C CYS A 128 -5.75 3.33 3.10
N LEU A 129 -5.42 4.46 3.73
CA LEU A 129 -6.14 4.96 4.91
C LEU A 129 -7.45 5.66 4.54
N TYR A 130 -7.45 6.43 3.46
CA TYR A 130 -8.56 7.31 3.08
C TYR A 130 -9.27 6.92 1.77
N GLY A 131 -8.74 5.94 1.03
CA GLY A 131 -9.32 5.46 -0.22
C GLY A 131 -10.59 4.64 -0.04
N ARG A 132 -11.27 4.36 -1.16
CA ARG A 132 -12.46 3.51 -1.16
C ARG A 132 -12.07 2.03 -1.05
N GLU A 133 -12.81 1.29 -0.23
CA GLU A 133 -12.55 -0.12 0.09
C GLU A 133 -12.54 -1.04 -1.15
N GLU A 134 -13.31 -0.69 -2.18
CA GLU A 134 -13.37 -1.40 -3.46
C GLU A 134 -12.01 -1.44 -4.20
N HIS A 135 -11.16 -0.43 -4.03
CA HIS A 135 -9.81 -0.38 -4.63
C HIS A 135 -8.73 -0.98 -3.73
N LEU A 136 -9.07 -1.28 -2.47
CA LEU A 136 -8.18 -1.92 -1.50
C LEU A 136 -8.35 -3.44 -1.46
N THR A 137 -9.42 -3.93 -2.08
CA THR A 137 -9.77 -5.35 -2.18
C THR A 137 -9.23 -5.89 -3.51
N THR A 138 -8.09 -6.57 -3.47
CA THR A 138 -7.33 -6.93 -4.67
C THR A 138 -6.77 -8.36 -4.62
N ASN A 139 -6.60 -8.98 -5.79
CA ASN A 139 -5.86 -10.23 -5.98
C ASN A 139 -4.38 -9.97 -6.37
N GLY A 140 -3.96 -8.71 -6.47
CA GLY A 140 -2.61 -8.25 -6.83
C GLY A 140 -2.32 -8.12 -8.31
N TYR A 141 -3.26 -8.43 -9.19
CA TYR A 141 -3.12 -8.26 -10.64
C TYR A 141 -4.37 -7.64 -11.25
N ARG A 142 -4.16 -6.68 -12.14
CA ARG A 142 -5.23 -6.07 -12.91
C ARG A 142 -4.84 -6.08 -14.38
N LYS A 143 -5.80 -6.38 -15.26
CA LYS A 143 -5.55 -6.39 -16.71
C LYS A 143 -5.21 -4.98 -17.18
N ILE A 144 -4.23 -4.85 -18.08
CA ILE A 144 -3.85 -3.54 -18.63
C ILE A 144 -5.06 -2.91 -19.35
N PRO A 145 -5.39 -1.63 -19.08
CA PRO A 145 -6.48 -0.95 -19.76
C PRO A 145 -6.29 -0.96 -21.28
N GLY A 146 -7.30 -1.42 -22.01
CA GLY A 146 -7.25 -1.56 -23.46
C GLY A 146 -6.74 -2.92 -23.96
N ASP A 147 -6.26 -3.78 -23.06
CA ASP A 147 -5.77 -5.11 -23.39
C ASP A 147 -6.89 -6.10 -23.74
N ARG A 148 -6.74 -6.76 -24.89
CA ARG A 148 -7.75 -7.66 -25.47
C ARG A 148 -7.32 -9.12 -25.52
N CYS A 149 -6.27 -9.51 -24.80
CA CYS A 149 -5.83 -10.90 -24.74
C CYS A 149 -6.96 -11.81 -24.24
N GLN A 150 -7.00 -13.06 -24.71
CA GLN A 150 -8.00 -14.05 -24.31
C GLN A 150 -7.36 -15.41 -24.05
N GLY A 151 -7.83 -16.11 -23.01
CA GLY A 151 -7.21 -17.37 -22.59
C GLY A 151 -5.80 -17.16 -22.04
N GLY A 152 -4.97 -18.21 -22.05
CA GLY A 152 -3.61 -18.15 -21.51
C GLY A 152 -3.57 -18.06 -19.98
N VAL A 153 -2.64 -17.26 -19.47
CA VAL A 153 -2.42 -17.08 -18.03
C VAL A 153 -3.50 -16.17 -17.44
N ASN A 154 -4.17 -16.67 -16.41
CA ASN A 154 -5.01 -15.87 -15.53
C ASN A 154 -4.45 -15.98 -14.11
N PRO A 155 -3.84 -14.92 -13.55
CA PRO A 155 -3.28 -14.96 -12.21
C PRO A 155 -4.41 -15.01 -11.16
N VAL A 156 -4.87 -16.22 -10.85
CA VAL A 156 -5.86 -16.46 -9.79
C VAL A 156 -5.14 -16.44 -8.44
N ARG A 157 -5.49 -15.48 -7.60
CA ARG A 157 -5.09 -15.39 -6.20
C ARG A 157 -6.32 -15.12 -5.36
N GLU A 158 -6.24 -15.48 -4.08
CA GLU A 158 -7.25 -15.07 -3.10
C GLU A 158 -7.31 -13.55 -3.04
N VAL A 159 -8.52 -13.03 -3.09
CA VAL A 159 -8.77 -11.60 -2.96
C VAL A 159 -8.47 -11.20 -1.52
N LYS A 160 -7.52 -10.28 -1.35
CA LYS A 160 -7.10 -9.74 -0.05
C LYS A 160 -7.63 -8.33 0.14
N ASP A 161 -8.07 -8.04 1.35
CA ASP A 161 -8.40 -6.69 1.78
C ASP A 161 -7.17 -6.04 2.44
N LEU A 162 -6.56 -5.09 1.72
CA LEU A 162 -5.36 -4.39 2.18
C LEU A 162 -5.64 -3.34 3.25
N LYS A 163 -6.90 -2.92 3.45
CA LYS A 163 -7.26 -1.93 4.48
C LYS A 163 -6.82 -2.38 5.86
N LYS A 164 -7.08 -3.65 6.19
CA LYS A 164 -6.65 -4.27 7.46
C LYS A 164 -5.14 -4.23 7.68
N LYS A 165 -4.36 -4.35 6.59
CA LYS A 165 -2.89 -4.31 6.65
C LYS A 165 -2.39 -2.91 6.96
N CYS A 166 -3.06 -1.88 6.47
CA CYS A 166 -2.67 -0.49 6.72
C CYS A 166 -3.09 -0.03 8.11
N THR A 167 -4.27 -0.45 8.58
CA THR A 167 -4.77 -0.10 9.90
C THR A 167 -4.18 -0.93 11.03
N SER A 168 -3.48 -2.04 10.75
CA SER A 168 -2.93 -2.92 11.79
C SER A 168 -1.87 -2.26 12.68
N ASN A 169 -1.10 -1.32 12.10
CA ASN A 169 -0.10 -0.53 12.83
C ASN A 169 -0.72 0.61 13.65
N PHE A 170 -1.95 1.01 13.33
CA PHE A 170 -2.68 2.00 14.10
C PHE A 170 -3.46 1.27 15.19
N LEU A 171 -3.10 1.51 16.45
CA LEU A 171 -3.89 1.08 17.61
C LEU A 171 -5.33 1.56 17.41
N SER A 172 -6.22 0.66 16.98
CA SER A 172 -7.62 0.99 16.77
C SER A 172 -8.23 1.39 18.12
N PRO A 173 -8.81 2.60 18.26
CA PRO A 173 -9.33 3.10 19.54
C PRO A 173 -10.45 2.22 20.13
N GLU A 174 -11.12 1.40 19.31
CA GLU A 174 -12.19 0.50 19.76
C GLU A 174 -11.75 -0.64 20.69
N LYS A 175 -10.49 -1.11 20.62
CA LYS A 175 -10.07 -2.27 21.41
C LYS A 175 -9.83 -1.94 22.89
N GLN A 176 -9.88 -0.67 23.28
CA GLN A 176 -9.81 -0.26 24.68
C GLN A 176 -11.19 -0.28 25.37
N ASN A 177 -12.30 -0.24 24.62
CA ASN A 177 -13.63 -0.14 25.22
C ASN A 177 -14.34 -1.50 25.47
N SER A 178 -13.74 -2.61 25.05
CA SER A 178 -14.30 -3.96 25.18
C SER A 178 -13.48 -4.89 26.11
N LYS A 179 -12.43 -4.37 26.77
CA LYS A 179 -11.64 -5.13 27.76
C LYS A 179 -11.36 -4.36 29.06
N SER A 180 -12.26 -3.47 29.46
CA SER A 180 -12.33 -3.06 30.87
C SER A 180 -13.43 -3.89 31.53
N ASN A 181 -13.05 -4.99 32.19
CA ASN A 181 -13.89 -5.59 33.22
C ASN A 181 -13.98 -4.57 34.36
N SER A 182 -14.80 -3.54 34.17
CA SER A 182 -15.06 -2.46 35.11
C SER A 182 -16.04 -2.88 36.21
N VAL A 183 -16.72 -4.02 36.00
CA VAL A 183 -17.61 -4.68 36.97
C VAL A 183 -16.94 -4.96 38.33
N PRO A 184 -15.75 -5.59 38.43
CA PRO A 184 -15.08 -5.80 39.72
C PRO A 184 -14.69 -4.49 40.43
N ILE A 185 -14.31 -3.45 39.69
CA ILE A 185 -13.92 -2.14 40.26
C ILE A 185 -15.15 -1.42 40.82
N ILE A 186 -16.27 -1.46 40.09
CA ILE A 186 -17.55 -0.89 40.53
C ILE A 186 -18.10 -1.65 41.74
N LEU A 187 -18.02 -2.98 41.77
CA LEU A 187 -18.45 -3.78 42.92
C LEU A 187 -17.60 -3.51 44.17
N ALA A 188 -16.28 -3.35 44.03
CA ALA A 188 -15.39 -3.04 45.15
C ALA A 188 -15.68 -1.65 45.75
N THR A 189 -15.92 -0.65 44.90
CA THR A 189 -16.24 0.72 45.35
C THR A 189 -17.61 0.79 46.03
N VAL A 190 -18.63 0.13 45.47
CA VAL A 190 -19.96 0.05 46.10
C VAL A 190 -19.91 -0.72 47.42
N GLY A 191 -19.16 -1.83 47.48
CA GLY A 191 -18.95 -2.60 48.71
C GLY A 191 -18.31 -1.77 49.82
N LEU A 192 -17.25 -1.02 49.51
CA LEU A 192 -16.58 -0.14 50.47
C LEU A 192 -17.54 0.93 51.02
N MET A 193 -18.34 1.55 50.15
CA MET A 193 -19.32 2.57 50.55
C MET A 193 -20.43 2.00 51.45
N LEU A 194 -20.87 0.76 51.23
CA LEU A 194 -21.86 0.12 52.10
C LEU A 194 -21.28 -0.21 53.48
N VAL A 195 -20.03 -0.69 53.53
CA VAL A 195 -19.36 -1.02 54.79
C VAL A 195 -19.14 0.24 55.64
N THR A 196 -18.74 1.36 55.05
CA THR A 196 -18.56 2.62 55.78
C THR A 196 -19.88 3.16 56.32
N VAL A 197 -20.96 3.08 55.57
CA VAL A 197 -22.30 3.48 56.02
C VAL A 197 -22.77 2.60 57.18
N ILE A 198 -22.61 1.27 57.09
CA ILE A 198 -22.99 0.35 58.17
C ILE A 198 -22.16 0.62 59.43
N ALA A 199 -20.84 0.79 59.31
CA ALA A 199 -19.97 1.13 60.42
C ALA A 199 -20.37 2.47 61.06
N GLY A 200 -20.67 3.48 60.24
CA GLY A 200 -21.17 4.78 60.70
C GLY A 200 -22.48 4.67 61.49
N VAL A 201 -23.45 3.90 60.99
CA VAL A 201 -24.72 3.65 61.70
C VAL A 201 -24.51 2.89 63.01
N LEU A 202 -23.60 1.91 63.06
CA LEU A 202 -23.28 1.17 64.27
C LEU A 202 -22.59 2.05 65.31
N ILE A 203 -21.68 2.93 64.90
CA ILE A 203 -21.04 3.92 65.76
C ILE A 203 -22.10 4.88 66.30
N VAL A 204 -22.94 5.47 65.44
CA VAL A 204 -24.01 6.37 65.88
C VAL A 204 -24.98 5.66 66.84
N LYS A 205 -25.40 4.44 66.54
CA LYS A 205 -26.27 3.65 67.44
C LYS A 205 -25.59 3.37 68.79
N LYS A 206 -24.29 3.09 68.80
CA LYS A 206 -23.51 2.82 70.02
C LYS A 206 -23.25 4.09 70.85
N TYR A 207 -23.02 5.23 70.20
CA TYR A 207 -22.66 6.48 70.87
C TYR A 207 -23.87 7.37 71.20
N VAL A 208 -24.95 7.32 70.41
CA VAL A 208 -26.15 8.17 70.58
C VAL A 208 -27.27 7.43 71.33
N CYS A 209 -27.50 6.14 71.05
CA CYS A 209 -28.55 5.37 71.74
C CYS A 209 -28.02 4.49 72.89
N GLY A 210 -26.69 4.34 73.01
CA GLY A 210 -26.03 3.50 74.02
C GLY A 210 -25.42 4.30 75.18
N GLY A 211 -25.94 5.50 75.48
CA GLY A 211 -25.44 6.37 76.54
C GLY A 211 -25.30 5.65 77.88
N ARG A 212 -24.08 5.22 78.21
CA ARG A 212 -23.71 4.87 79.58
C ARG A 212 -23.48 6.16 80.34
N PHE A 213 -24.43 6.41 81.25
CA PHE A 213 -24.38 7.31 82.38
C PHE A 213 -23.00 7.26 83.07
N LEU A 214 -22.15 8.26 82.81
CA LEU A 214 -20.97 8.52 83.65
C LEU A 214 -21.46 9.29 84.89
N VAL A 215 -21.72 8.56 85.98
CA VAL A 215 -21.84 9.16 87.31
C VAL A 215 -20.48 9.67 87.71
N HIS A 216 -20.24 10.98 87.56
CA HIS A 216 -19.16 11.64 88.27
C HIS A 216 -19.53 11.74 89.75
N ARG A 217 -18.92 10.91 90.60
CA ARG A 217 -18.84 11.17 92.05
C ARG A 217 -17.43 11.65 92.38
N TYR A 218 -17.31 12.92 92.73
CA TYR A 218 -16.20 13.45 93.50
C TYR A 218 -16.48 13.21 94.99
N SER A 219 -15.50 12.69 95.73
CA SER A 219 -15.30 13.03 97.14
C SER A 219 -13.88 12.66 97.59
N VAL A 220 -13.17 13.69 98.02
CA VAL A 220 -11.84 13.75 98.61
C VAL A 220 -11.86 13.20 100.04
N LEU A 221 -10.89 12.37 100.44
CA LEU A 221 -10.13 12.40 101.72
C LEU A 221 -9.43 11.04 102.08
N GLN A 222 -8.10 11.13 102.25
CA GLN A 222 -7.37 10.75 103.48
C GLN A 222 -7.01 9.26 103.79
N GLN A 223 -5.70 8.98 103.63
CA GLN A 223 -4.76 8.28 104.56
C GLN A 223 -4.61 6.75 104.65
N HIS A 224 -3.34 6.35 104.46
CA HIS A 224 -2.51 5.33 105.13
C HIS A 224 -2.92 3.84 105.17
N ALA A 225 -2.06 3.01 104.58
CA ALA A 225 -1.29 1.92 105.21
C ALA A 225 -0.63 1.08 104.09
N GLU A 226 0.63 1.30 103.73
CA GLU A 226 1.80 0.54 104.23
C GLU A 226 1.53 -0.96 104.44
N ALA A 227 2.15 -1.81 103.61
CA ALA A 227 3.00 -2.93 104.05
C ALA A 227 3.42 -3.85 102.88
N ASN A 228 4.73 -3.81 102.60
CA ASN A 228 5.64 -4.96 102.42
C ASN A 228 5.70 -5.76 101.10
N GLY A 229 6.96 -5.91 100.66
CA GLY A 229 7.48 -6.91 99.71
C GLY A 229 8.29 -6.25 98.59
N VAL A 230 9.57 -5.83 98.75
CA VAL A 230 10.79 -6.67 98.94
C VAL A 230 10.93 -7.67 97.77
N ASP A 231 11.98 -7.77 96.96
CA ASP A 231 13.43 -7.47 96.94
C ASP A 231 13.80 -6.97 95.52
N GLY A 232 14.91 -6.34 95.14
CA GLY A 232 16.24 -6.13 95.73
C GLY A 232 17.23 -6.07 94.55
N VAL A 233 18.08 -5.02 94.52
CA VAL A 233 19.51 -4.96 94.09
C VAL A 233 19.95 -5.56 92.72
N ASP A 234 20.93 -5.08 91.96
CA ASP A 234 21.74 -3.87 91.85
C ASP A 234 22.56 -3.99 90.54
N ALA A 235 23.19 -2.88 90.13
CA ALA A 235 24.41 -2.79 89.31
C ALA A 235 24.32 -2.71 87.76
N LEU A 236 24.43 -1.44 87.32
CA LEU A 236 25.54 -0.85 86.53
C LEU A 236 25.77 -1.19 85.04
N ASP A 237 25.80 -0.09 84.29
CA ASP A 237 26.70 0.29 83.19
C ASP A 237 26.48 -0.12 81.71
N THR A 238 26.07 0.90 80.95
CA THR A 238 26.83 1.56 79.87
C THR A 238 26.85 0.96 78.44
N ALA A 239 26.48 1.87 77.53
CA ALA A 239 26.90 2.03 76.12
C ALA A 239 26.27 1.18 74.99
N SER A 240 25.43 1.88 74.23
CA SER A 240 25.73 2.35 72.86
C SER A 240 24.97 1.76 71.65
N HIS A 241 24.49 2.70 70.82
CA HIS A 241 24.14 2.65 69.38
C HIS A 241 23.00 1.68 68.95
N ALA A 242 22.08 2.00 68.04
CA ALA A 242 22.05 3.04 67.03
C ALA A 242 20.63 3.22 66.43
N ARG A 243 20.39 4.44 65.91
CA ARG A 243 19.55 4.80 64.75
C ARG A 243 18.02 4.73 64.85
N LYS A 244 17.40 5.92 64.86
CA LYS A 244 16.55 6.35 63.74
C LYS A 244 16.49 7.89 63.67
N SER A 245 17.01 8.46 62.59
CA SER A 245 16.99 9.89 62.32
C SER A 245 15.59 10.34 61.88
N GLY A 246 15.19 11.51 62.34
CA GLY A 246 14.09 12.29 61.80
C GLY A 246 14.45 12.94 60.46
N TYR A 247 13.42 13.40 59.76
CA TYR A 247 13.51 14.27 58.59
C TYR A 247 12.52 15.43 58.75
N HIS A 248 13.07 16.64 58.76
CA HIS A 248 12.53 17.95 58.38
C HIS A 248 13.83 18.74 58.06
N ASP A 249 13.99 19.50 56.98
CA ASP A 249 13.12 20.55 56.48
C ASP A 249 13.65 21.07 55.11
N ASP A 250 12.79 21.83 54.43
CA ASP A 250 12.91 22.82 53.33
C ASP A 250 14.25 23.18 52.64
N SER A 251 14.19 23.42 51.32
CA SER A 251 14.37 24.75 50.67
C SER A 251 14.61 24.68 49.14
N ASP A 252 13.71 25.35 48.41
CA ASP A 252 13.88 26.37 47.35
C ASP A 252 14.68 26.14 46.03
N GLU A 253 13.96 26.43 44.93
CA GLU A 253 14.28 27.27 43.75
C GLU A 253 15.74 27.32 43.21
N ASP A 254 15.95 26.97 41.92
CA ASP A 254 16.28 27.93 40.85
C ASP A 254 16.71 27.28 39.51
N LEU A 255 16.10 27.79 38.43
CA LEU A 255 16.64 28.20 37.11
C LEU A 255 17.51 27.29 36.21
N LEU A 256 16.98 27.12 34.98
CA LEU A 256 17.60 27.20 33.63
C LEU A 256 18.61 26.13 33.15
N GLU A 257 18.23 25.39 32.10
CA GLU A 257 18.61 25.61 30.69
C GLU A 257 17.73 24.77 29.74
#